data_AF-B2TAH0-F1
#
_entry.id   AF-B2TAH0-F1
#
_cell.length_a   1.000
_cell.length_b   1.000
_cell.length_c   1.000
_cell.angle_alpha   90.00
_cell.angle_beta   90.00
_cell.angle_gamma   90.00
#
_symmetry.space_group_name_H-M   'P 1'
#
loop_
_entity.id
_entity.type
_entity.pdbx_description
1 polymer ?
#
loop_
_entity_poly.entity_id
_entity_poly.type
_entity_poly.pdbx_seq_one_letter_code
_entity_poly.pdbx_strand_id
1 'polypeptide(L)'
;MTKPKKLALLALAFTMFGLYKLFVVFQDMQTGCIQFQTHRTCSYENAENFQGMLDLELMLACAWAAGAVVCWMVAAQAHKQER
;
A
#
# COMPACT_ATOMS: atom_id res chain seq x y z
N MET A 1 -22.47 -1.90 14.93
CA MET A 1 -21.37 -2.72 14.40
C MET A 1 -20.47 -3.16 15.55
N THR A 2 -20.28 -4.46 15.78
CA THR A 2 -19.44 -4.98 16.87
C THR A 2 -17.96 -4.62 16.65
N LYS A 3 -17.18 -4.41 17.72
CA LYS A 3 -15.74 -4.12 17.67
C LYS A 3 -14.93 -5.03 16.73
N PRO A 4 -15.09 -6.37 16.72
CA PRO A 4 -14.38 -7.27 15.80
C PRO A 4 -14.66 -6.97 14.32
N LYS A 5 -15.91 -6.63 13.96
CA LYS A 5 -16.28 -6.31 12.58
C LYS A 5 -15.63 -5.01 12.10
N LYS A 6 -15.41 -4.04 13.00
CA LYS A 6 -14.68 -2.80 12.67
C LYS A 6 -13.20 -3.05 12.43
N LEU A 7 -12.56 -3.92 13.23
CA LEU A 7 -11.16 -4.31 13.05
C LEU A 7 -10.94 -5.08 11.75
N ALA A 8 -11.83 -6.02 11.41
CA ALA A 8 -11.77 -6.76 10.15
C ALA A 8 -11.93 -5.84 8.92
N LEU A 9 -12.83 -4.84 9.01
CA LEU A 9 -12.98 -3.83 7.95
C LEU A 9 -11.74 -2.98 7.76
N LEU A 10 -11.10 -2.55 8.86
CA LEU A 10 -9.83 -1.84 8.79
C LEU A 10 -8.76 -2.72 8.13
N ALA A 11 -8.63 -3.97 8.56
CA ALA A 11 -7.68 -4.91 7.96
C ALA A 11 -7.90 -5.08 6.45
N LEU A 12 -9.15 -5.21 6.01
CA LEU A 12 -9.51 -5.26 4.59
C LEU A 12 -9.16 -3.96 3.84
N ALA A 13 -9.46 -2.80 4.41
CA ALA A 13 -9.15 -1.51 3.80
C ALA A 13 -7.64 -1.34 3.59
N PHE A 14 -6.83 -1.63 4.62
CA PHE A 14 -5.37 -1.61 4.52
C PHE A 14 -4.85 -2.61 3.48
N THR A 15 -5.46 -3.81 3.41
CA THR A 15 -5.08 -4.84 2.43
C THR A 15 -5.34 -4.37 1.00
N MET A 16 -6.55 -3.85 0.73
CA MET A 16 -6.90 -3.32 -0.60
C MET A 16 -6.00 -2.16 -0.99
N PHE A 17 -5.73 -1.24 -0.06
CA PHE A 17 -4.86 -0.10 -0.34
C PHE A 17 -3.42 -0.51 -0.61
N GLY A 18 -2.86 -1.44 0.17
CA GLY A 18 -1.53 -1.99 -0.05
C GLY A 18 -1.40 -2.68 -1.41
N LEU A 19 -2.37 -3.52 -1.78
CA LEU A 19 -2.40 -4.18 -3.09
C LEU A 19 -2.49 -3.18 -4.24
N TYR A 20 -3.34 -2.17 -4.11
CA TYR A 20 -3.44 -1.11 -5.10
C TYR A 20 -2.12 -0.35 -5.27
N LYS A 21 -1.45 0.02 -4.18
CA LYS A 21 -0.15 0.70 -4.25
C LYS A 21 0.93 -0.16 -4.90
N LEU A 22 0.99 -1.46 -4.58
CA LEU A 22 1.90 -2.40 -5.24
C LEU A 22 1.61 -2.51 -6.74
N PHE A 23 0.33 -2.55 -7.13
CA PHE A 23 -0.07 -2.55 -8.54
C PHE A 23 0.37 -1.27 -9.27
N VAL A 24 0.18 -0.10 -8.65
CA VAL A 24 0.63 1.19 -9.20
C VAL A 24 2.14 1.21 -9.39
N VAL A 25 2.91 0.82 -8.37
CA VAL A 25 4.38 0.72 -8.47
C VAL A 25 4.81 -0.20 -9.61
N PHE A 26 4.15 -1.35 -9.77
CA PHE A 26 4.43 -2.26 -10.86
C PHE A 26 4.14 -1.65 -12.24
N GLN A 27 3.03 -0.92 -12.38
CA GLN A 27 2.69 -0.20 -13.61
C GLN A 27 3.68 0.92 -13.91
N ASP A 28 4.12 1.66 -12.90
CA ASP A 28 5.11 2.73 -13.04
C ASP A 28 6.48 2.16 -13.49
N MET A 29 6.88 1.00 -12.96
CA MET A 29 8.06 0.26 -13.43
C MET A 29 7.95 -0.15 -14.90
N GLN A 30 6.79 -0.66 -15.33
CA GLN A 30 6.60 -1.10 -16.72
C GLN A 30 6.56 0.07 -17.71
N THR A 31 5.88 1.15 -17.34
CA THR A 31 5.72 2.33 -18.21
C THR A 31 6.96 3.22 -18.21
N GLY A 32 7.79 3.12 -17.16
CA GLY A 32 8.95 3.99 -16.97
C GLY A 32 8.56 5.44 -16.68
N CYS A 33 7.31 5.71 -16.31
CA CYS A 33 6.82 7.05 -15.99
C CYS A 33 5.89 7.02 -14.79
N ILE A 34 6.16 7.86 -13.80
CA ILE A 34 5.33 8.02 -12.60
C ILE A 34 4.53 9.31 -12.73
N GLN A 35 3.24 9.26 -12.40
CA GLN A 35 2.40 10.46 -12.23
C GLN A 35 2.36 10.83 -10.76
N PHE A 36 2.98 11.95 -10.39
CA PHE A 36 2.95 12.49 -9.04
C PHE A 36 2.17 13.81 -9.01
N GLN A 37 1.00 13.78 -8.38
CA GLN A 37 0.03 14.89 -8.41
C GLN A 37 -0.27 15.35 -9.86
N THR A 38 0.11 16.57 -10.22
CA THR A 38 -0.08 17.15 -11.56
C THR A 38 1.12 16.95 -12.49
N HIS A 39 2.25 16.45 -11.99
CA HIS A 39 3.47 16.27 -12.78
C HIS A 39 3.73 14.81 -13.12
N ARG A 40 4.12 14.58 -14.37
CA ARG A 40 4.62 13.27 -14.83
C ARG A 40 6.14 13.32 -14.86
N THR A 41 6.79 12.31 -14.28
CA THR A 41 8.24 12.15 -14.32
C THR A 41 8.58 10.84 -14.98
N CYS A 42 9.33 10.87 -16.07
CA CYS A 42 9.75 9.67 -16.78
C CYS A 42 11.23 9.37 -16.58
N SER A 43 11.57 8.08 -16.56
CA SER A 43 12.93 7.55 -16.39
C SER A 43 13.90 8.05 -17.46
N TYR A 44 13.42 8.24 -18.70
CA TYR A 44 14.25 8.74 -19.81
C TYR A 44 14.56 10.25 -19.69
N GLU A 45 13.77 11.03 -18.95
CA GLU A 45 13.99 12.46 -18.73
C GLU A 45 14.92 12.70 -17.55
N ASN A 46 14.75 11.93 -16.47
CA ASN A 46 15.58 12.01 -15.28
C ASN A 46 15.49 10.70 -14.47
N ALA A 47 16.45 9.80 -14.71
CA ALA A 47 16.47 8.46 -14.11
C ALA A 47 16.60 8.48 -12.59
N GLU A 48 17.42 9.38 -12.02
CA GLU A 48 17.61 9.47 -10.57
C GLU A 48 16.34 9.94 -9.85
N ASN A 49 15.66 10.94 -10.40
CA ASN A 49 14.41 11.43 -9.82
C ASN A 49 13.27 10.40 -9.96
N PHE A 50 13.23 9.67 -11.08
CA PHE A 50 12.30 8.56 -11.26
C PHE A 50 12.54 7.45 -10.25
N GLN A 51 13.78 7.00 -10.06
CA GLN A 51 14.12 5.97 -9.07
C GLN A 51 13.81 6.42 -7.64
N GLY A 52 14.11 7.68 -7.30
CA GLY A 52 13.78 8.23 -5.98
C GLY A 52 12.27 8.24 -5.70
N MET A 53 11.45 8.65 -6.67
CA MET A 53 9.99 8.60 -6.53
C MET A 53 9.45 7.17 -6.48
N LEU A 54 10.00 6.28 -7.30
CA LEU A 54 9.61 4.88 -7.33
C LEU A 54 9.91 4.17 -6.00
N ASP A 55 11.08 4.42 -5.41
CA ASP A 55 11.48 3.86 -4.13
C ASP A 55 10.59 4.35 -2.98
N LEU A 56 10.24 5.65 -2.98
CA LEU A 56 9.31 6.22 -2.01
C LEU A 56 7.92 5.57 -2.11
N GLU A 57 7.39 5.43 -3.33
CA GLU A 57 6.11 4.77 -3.60
C GLU A 57 6.12 3.30 -3.16
N LEU A 58 7.23 2.59 -3.43
CA LEU A 58 7.43 1.21 -2.99
C LEU A 58 7.52 1.09 -1.46
N MET A 59 8.23 2.00 -0.79
CA MET A 59 8.31 2.04 0.67
C MET A 59 6.94 2.25 1.30
N LEU A 60 6.12 3.15 0.74
CA LEU A 60 4.74 3.37 1.17
C LEU A 60 3.88 2.13 0.93
N ALA A 61 3.98 1.49 -0.23
CA ALA A 61 3.25 0.25 -0.52
C ALA A 61 3.57 -0.86 0.49
N CYS A 62 4.86 -1.03 0.83
CA CYS A 62 5.32 -1.94 1.86
C CYS A 62 4.77 -1.59 3.25
N ALA A 63 4.73 -0.31 3.60
CA ALA A 63 4.15 0.14 4.88
C ALA A 63 2.65 -0.17 4.98
N TRP A 64 1.89 0.01 3.89
CA TRP A 64 0.48 -0.39 3.84
C TRP A 64 0.29 -1.90 3.99
N ALA A 65 1.13 -2.70 3.32
CA ALA A 65 1.10 -4.15 3.45
C ALA A 65 1.42 -4.61 4.89
N ALA A 66 2.44 -4.02 5.52
CA ALA A 66 2.78 -4.29 6.92
C ALA A 66 1.62 -3.89 7.86
N GLY A 67 1.00 -2.73 7.64
CA GLY A 67 -0.18 -2.29 8.38
C GLY A 67 -1.35 -3.27 8.25
N ALA A 68 -1.61 -3.80 7.05
CA ALA A 68 -2.62 -4.82 6.82
C ALA A 68 -2.36 -6.09 7.64
N VAL A 69 -1.13 -6.59 7.65
CA VAL A 69 -0.72 -7.76 8.42
C VAL A 69 -0.98 -7.54 9.92
N VAL A 70 -0.57 -6.39 10.47
CA VAL A 70 -0.80 -6.05 11.88
C VAL A 70 -2.29 -5.99 12.19
N CYS A 71 -3.10 -5.33 11.34
CA CYS A 71 -4.54 -5.26 11.53
C CYS A 71 -5.20 -6.65 11.52
N TRP A 72 -4.75 -7.56 10.65
CA TRP A 72 -5.23 -8.94 10.62
C TRP A 72 -4.84 -9.73 11.87
N MET A 73 -3.61 -9.56 12.38
CA MET A 73 -3.19 -10.17 13.64
C MET A 73 -4.07 -9.71 14.80
N VAL A 74 -4.33 -8.41 14.92
CA VAL A 74 -5.19 -7.84 15.95
C VAL A 74 -6.63 -8.33 15.82
N ALA A 75 -7.17 -8.38 14.59
CA ALA A 75 -8.52 -8.90 14.34
C ALA A 75 -8.64 -10.38 14.72
N ALA A 76 -7.63 -11.20 14.39
CA ALA A 76 -7.59 -12.61 14.76
C ALA A 76 -7.49 -12.82 16.28
N GLN A 77 -6.69 -11.99 16.98
CA GLN A 77 -6.62 -12.03 18.44
C GLN A 77 -7.94 -11.62 19.10
N ALA A 78 -8.57 -10.53 18.64
CA ALA A 78 -9.85 -10.08 19.17
C ALA A 78 -10.95 -11.15 19.00
N HIS A 79 -11.00 -11.82 17.85
CA HIS A 79 -11.94 -12.91 17.62
C HIS A 79 -11.68 -14.13 18.52
N LYS A 80 -10.42 -14.41 18.89
CA LYS A 80 -10.09 -15.47 19.86
C LYS A 80 -10.49 -15.12 21.29
N GLN A 81 -10.54 -13.84 21.66
CA GLN A 81 -10.93 -13.39 23.01
C GLN A 81 -12.45 -13.28 23.20
N GLU A 82 -13.22 -13.13 22.12
CA GLU A 82 -14.69 -13.11 22.17
C GLU A 82 -15.35 -14.49 22.11
N ARG A 83 -14.58 -15.55 21.78
CA ARG A 83 -15.04 -16.95 21.76
C ARG A 83 -14.64 -17.64 23.06
#